data_AF-A0A0D2GDP1-F1
#
_entry.id   AF-A0A0D2GDP1-F1
#
_cell.length_a   1.000
_cell.length_b   1.000
_cell.length_c   1.000
_cell.angle_alpha   90.00
_cell.angle_beta   90.00
_cell.angle_gamma   90.00
#
_symmetry.space_group_name_H-M   'P 1'
#
loop_
_entity.id
_entity.type
_entity.pdbx_description
1 polymer ?
#
loop_
_entity_poly.entity_id
_entity_poly.type
_entity_poly.pdbx_seq_one_letter_code
_entity_poly.pdbx_strand_id
1 'polypeptide(L)'
;MAVHGLIANGRSFDAIASEINSACEFYALDLRGRGRRQKPAKDYSLFRHASDIEALLADLALNKVILMGHSLGGYVCLAFCHLRPDLVEKMILMDAGADLTPEQWGKVTAGIKPSLDLLDKNFSSIGEYLNFVKRAPFLNPLPFLFPCLFPRLALN
;
A
#
# COMPACT_ATOMS: atom_id res chain seq x y z
N MET A 1 -10.65 8.54 0.50
CA MET A 1 -9.18 8.59 0.64
C MET A 1 -8.63 7.18 0.83
N ALA A 2 -7.64 6.79 0.03
CA ALA A 2 -7.07 5.44 -0.04
C ALA A 2 -5.62 5.40 0.48
N VAL A 3 -5.33 4.44 1.36
CA VAL A 3 -4.05 4.22 2.03
C VAL A 3 -3.45 2.87 1.59
N HIS A 4 -2.25 2.91 1.01
CA HIS A 4 -1.61 1.72 0.44
C HIS A 4 -0.95 0.82 1.50
N GLY A 5 -0.69 -0.43 1.12
CA GLY A 5 0.02 -1.41 1.96
C GLY A 5 1.53 -1.17 2.07
N LEU A 6 2.21 -2.05 2.80
CA LEU A 6 3.67 -2.03 2.87
C LEU A 6 4.27 -2.17 1.47
N ILE A 7 5.46 -1.61 1.24
CA ILE A 7 6.20 -1.60 -0.05
C ILE A 7 5.48 -1.02 -1.29
N ALA A 8 4.23 -0.58 -1.15
CA ALA A 8 3.43 0.04 -2.21
C ALA A 8 3.54 1.58 -2.23
N ASN A 9 2.71 2.22 -3.05
CA ASN A 9 2.51 3.67 -3.13
C ASN A 9 1.07 3.98 -3.60
N GLY A 10 0.69 5.26 -3.69
CA GLY A 10 -0.67 5.67 -4.04
C GLY A 10 -1.18 5.13 -5.38
N ARG A 11 -0.28 4.84 -6.35
CA ARG A 11 -0.65 4.32 -7.67
C ARG A 11 -1.21 2.89 -7.65
N SER A 12 -1.08 2.19 -6.52
CA SER A 12 -1.76 0.90 -6.32
C SER A 12 -3.28 0.98 -6.44
N PHE A 13 -3.86 2.19 -6.36
CA PHE A 13 -5.28 2.43 -6.51
C PHE A 13 -5.68 2.99 -7.89
N ASP A 14 -4.76 3.11 -8.86
CA ASP A 14 -5.05 3.72 -10.18
C ASP A 14 -6.25 3.02 -10.87
N ALA A 15 -6.32 1.68 -10.82
CA ALA A 15 -7.43 0.92 -11.40
C ALA A 15 -8.75 1.09 -10.64
N ILE A 16 -8.71 1.29 -9.32
CA ILE A 16 -9.93 1.58 -8.54
C ILE A 16 -10.39 3.02 -8.83
N ALA A 17 -9.45 3.95 -8.92
CA ALA A 17 -9.72 5.36 -9.20
C ALA A 17 -10.33 5.55 -10.60
N SER A 18 -9.92 4.76 -11.61
CA SER A 18 -10.51 4.84 -12.96
C SER A 18 -11.96 4.38 -13.01
N GLU A 19 -12.36 3.41 -12.16
CA GLU A 19 -13.72 2.86 -12.14
C GLU A 19 -14.68 3.66 -11.25
N ILE A 20 -14.17 4.43 -10.28
CA ILE A 20 -15.00 5.15 -9.30
C ILE A 20 -15.82 6.30 -9.91
N ASN A 21 -15.59 6.66 -11.19
CA ASN A 21 -16.29 7.74 -11.90
C ASN A 21 -16.25 9.08 -11.16
N SER A 22 -16.87 10.12 -11.72
CA SER A 22 -16.97 11.45 -11.10
C SER A 22 -17.93 11.53 -9.90
N ALA A 23 -18.28 10.39 -9.28
CA ALA A 23 -19.25 10.33 -8.18
C ALA A 23 -18.66 10.83 -6.86
N CYS A 24 -17.32 10.78 -6.70
CA CYS A 24 -16.63 11.36 -5.56
C CYS A 24 -15.19 11.75 -5.92
N GLU A 25 -14.61 12.65 -5.13
CA GLU A 25 -13.17 12.93 -5.22
C GLU A 25 -12.36 11.78 -4.63
N PHE A 26 -11.46 11.22 -5.44
CA PHE A 26 -10.63 10.09 -5.02
C PHE A 26 -9.19 10.51 -4.74
N TYR A 27 -8.82 10.52 -3.47
CA TYR A 27 -7.46 10.82 -3.01
C TYR A 27 -6.71 9.53 -2.66
N ALA A 28 -5.62 9.22 -3.36
CA ALA A 28 -4.69 8.15 -2.99
C ALA A 28 -3.37 8.77 -2.49
N LEU A 29 -3.02 8.53 -1.22
CA LEU A 29 -1.83 9.12 -0.63
C LEU A 29 -0.63 8.18 -0.75
N ASP A 30 0.55 8.76 -0.98
CA ASP A 30 1.81 8.13 -0.63
C ASP A 30 2.05 8.31 0.87
N LEU A 31 2.26 7.22 1.61
CA LEU A 31 2.70 7.26 3.01
C LEU A 31 4.15 7.77 3.10
N ARG A 32 4.53 8.32 4.26
CA ARG A 32 5.94 8.61 4.57
C ARG A 32 6.84 7.40 4.26
N GLY A 33 8.04 7.66 3.75
CA GLY A 33 8.96 6.61 3.28
C GLY A 33 8.66 6.08 1.89
N ARG A 34 7.51 6.40 1.28
CA ARG A 34 7.07 5.83 -0.01
C ARG A 34 6.78 6.89 -1.05
N GLY A 35 6.85 6.44 -2.31
CA GLY A 35 6.67 7.26 -3.50
C GLY A 35 7.44 8.58 -3.42
N ARG A 36 6.71 9.69 -3.60
CA ARG A 36 7.27 11.05 -3.64
C ARG A 36 7.40 11.71 -2.27
N ARG A 37 7.08 11.02 -1.17
CA ARG A 37 7.19 11.58 0.19
C ARG A 37 8.60 11.47 0.75
N GLN A 38 8.84 12.32 1.76
CA GLN A 38 10.05 12.30 2.57
C GLN A 38 10.25 10.92 3.19
N LYS A 39 11.52 10.56 3.38
CA LYS A 39 11.96 9.26 3.88
C LYS A 39 12.74 9.48 5.19
N PRO A 40 12.04 9.87 6.29
CA PRO A 40 12.69 10.14 7.56
C PRO A 40 13.41 8.89 8.07
N ALA A 41 14.48 9.07 8.84
CA ALA A 41 15.28 7.95 9.36
C ALA A 41 14.50 7.06 10.35
N LYS A 42 13.44 7.59 10.96
CA LYS A 42 12.65 6.92 12.00
C LYS A 42 11.19 7.36 11.97
N ASP A 43 10.41 6.74 12.85
CA ASP A 43 9.01 7.04 13.13
C ASP A 43 8.04 6.68 11.98
N TYR A 44 7.85 5.37 11.86
CA TYR A 44 6.93 4.69 10.94
C TYR A 44 5.82 3.95 11.71
N SER A 45 5.48 4.43 12.91
CA SER A 45 4.40 3.84 13.71
C SER A 45 3.04 4.06 13.02
N LEU A 46 2.07 3.19 13.32
CA LEU A 46 0.70 3.35 12.81
C LEU A 46 0.10 4.71 13.18
N PHE A 47 0.34 5.17 14.41
CA PHE A 47 -0.12 6.47 14.88
C PHE A 47 0.56 7.63 14.17
N ARG A 48 1.84 7.52 13.84
CA ARG A 48 2.52 8.55 13.04
C ARG A 48 1.96 8.64 11.62
N HIS A 49 1.66 7.49 11.01
CA HIS A 49 0.96 7.46 9.73
C HIS A 49 -0.45 8.05 9.82
N ALA A 50 -1.18 7.79 10.91
CA ALA A 50 -2.48 8.41 11.17
C ALA A 50 -2.40 9.93 11.30
N SER A 51 -1.41 10.47 12.03
CA SER A 51 -1.20 11.92 12.12
C SER A 51 -0.88 12.56 10.75
N ASP A 52 -0.23 11.84 9.85
CA ASP A 52 -0.01 12.34 8.48
C ASP A 52 -1.31 12.41 7.67
N ILE A 53 -2.23 11.48 7.89
CA ILE A 53 -3.57 11.53 7.27
C ILE A 53 -4.33 12.74 7.81
N GLU A 54 -4.30 12.98 9.12
CA GLU A 54 -4.94 14.13 9.74
C GLU A 54 -4.44 15.46 9.16
N ALA A 55 -3.12 15.61 9.05
CA ALA A 55 -2.51 16.80 8.44
C ALA A 55 -2.94 16.97 6.98
N LEU A 56 -2.98 15.88 6.20
CA LEU A 56 -3.43 15.93 4.82
C LEU A 56 -4.90 16.32 4.69
N LEU A 57 -5.77 15.82 5.57
CA LEU A 57 -7.19 16.21 5.57
C LEU A 57 -7.37 17.69 5.89
N ALA A 58 -6.60 18.22 6.85
CA ALA A 58 -6.59 19.63 7.18
C ALA A 58 -6.12 20.50 5.99
N ASP A 59 -5.03 20.10 5.33
CA ASP A 59 -4.49 20.80 4.15
C ASP A 59 -5.48 20.82 2.98
N LEU A 60 -6.29 19.77 2.82
CA LEU A 60 -7.31 19.66 1.79
C LEU A 60 -8.68 20.23 2.22
N ALA A 61 -8.80 20.77 3.44
CA ALA A 61 -10.05 21.22 4.04
C ALA A 61 -11.18 20.16 4.02
N LEU A 62 -10.82 18.89 4.20
CA LEU A 62 -11.74 17.75 4.22
C LEU A 62 -12.19 17.44 5.65
N ASN A 63 -13.48 17.66 5.93
CA ASN A 63 -14.03 17.50 7.28
C ASN A 63 -14.60 16.10 7.57
N LYS A 64 -14.83 15.30 6.53
CA LYS A 64 -15.28 13.92 6.68
C LYS A 64 -14.94 13.11 5.44
N VAL A 65 -14.41 11.91 5.62
CA VAL A 65 -13.96 11.07 4.49
C VAL A 65 -14.38 9.61 4.64
N ILE A 66 -14.54 8.95 3.50
CA ILE A 66 -14.51 7.49 3.42
C ILE A 66 -13.05 7.06 3.33
N LEU A 67 -12.61 6.21 4.25
CA LEU A 67 -11.26 5.65 4.25
C LEU A 67 -11.24 4.27 3.61
N MET A 68 -10.26 4.02 2.75
CA MET A 68 -9.99 2.72 2.16
C MET A 68 -8.54 2.35 2.46
N GLY A 69 -8.30 1.17 3.02
CA GLY A 69 -6.94 0.74 3.37
C GLY A 69 -6.68 -0.70 2.95
N HIS A 70 -5.55 -0.93 2.28
CA HIS A 70 -5.08 -2.26 1.91
C HIS A 70 -3.92 -2.70 2.80
N SER A 71 -3.98 -3.91 3.36
CA SER A 71 -2.92 -4.49 4.20
C SER A 71 -2.49 -3.53 5.32
N LEU A 72 -1.22 -3.12 5.40
CA LEU A 72 -0.73 -2.09 6.33
C LEU A 72 -1.60 -0.82 6.34
N GLY A 73 -2.06 -0.38 5.17
CA GLY A 73 -2.92 0.80 5.05
C GLY A 73 -4.25 0.66 5.78
N GLY A 74 -4.80 -0.57 5.88
CA GLY A 74 -6.00 -0.82 6.68
C GLY A 74 -5.76 -0.64 8.17
N TYR A 75 -4.61 -1.09 8.69
CA TYR A 75 -4.23 -0.86 10.09
C TYR A 75 -3.96 0.62 10.38
N VAL A 76 -3.41 1.36 9.42
CA VAL A 76 -3.28 2.84 9.52
C VAL A 76 -4.66 3.50 9.57
N CYS A 77 -5.61 3.08 8.72
CA CYS A 77 -6.99 3.58 8.74
C CYS A 77 -7.67 3.31 10.09
N LEU A 78 -7.47 2.11 10.66
CA LEU A 78 -7.99 1.76 11.99
C LEU A 78 -7.39 2.66 13.09
N ALA A 79 -6.07 2.86 13.07
CA ALA A 79 -5.41 3.77 14.02
C ALA A 79 -5.92 5.21 13.88
N PHE A 80 -6.13 5.69 12.66
CA PHE A 80 -6.71 7.01 12.41
C PHE A 80 -8.15 7.11 12.92
N CYS A 81 -9.00 6.14 12.61
CA CYS A 81 -10.39 6.11 13.08
C CYS A 81 -10.49 6.00 14.62
N HIS A 82 -9.53 5.33 15.27
CA HIS A 82 -9.43 5.33 16.72
C HIS A 82 -9.15 6.73 17.29
N LEU A 83 -8.29 7.52 16.64
CA LEU A 83 -7.93 8.87 17.08
C LEU A 83 -8.98 9.93 16.69
N ARG A 84 -9.54 9.83 15.48
CA ARG A 84 -10.41 10.83 14.85
C ARG A 84 -11.67 10.19 14.23
N PRO A 85 -12.51 9.50 15.03
CA PRO A 85 -13.73 8.88 14.52
C PRO A 85 -14.72 9.92 13.96
N ASP A 86 -14.63 11.18 14.42
CA ASP A 86 -15.41 12.32 13.94
C ASP A 86 -15.18 12.63 12.45
N LEU A 87 -13.98 12.35 11.93
CA LEU A 87 -13.60 12.60 10.54
C LEU A 87 -13.84 11.41 9.59
N VAL A 88 -14.29 10.26 10.10
CA VAL A 88 -14.48 9.04 9.31
C VAL A 88 -15.98 8.78 9.09
N GLU A 89 -16.43 8.79 7.84
CA GLU A 89 -17.81 8.42 7.51
C GLU A 89 -17.98 6.90 7.41
N LYS A 90 -17.10 6.26 6.66
CA LYS A 90 -17.10 4.81 6.42
C LYS A 90 -15.66 4.34 6.23
N MET A 91 -15.44 3.05 6.43
CA MET A 91 -14.15 2.41 6.23
C MET A 91 -14.28 1.17 5.34
N ILE A 92 -13.34 1.01 4.43
CA ILE A 92 -13.19 -0.14 3.55
C ILE A 92 -11.84 -0.78 3.87
N LEU A 93 -11.86 -2.01 4.37
CA LEU A 93 -10.67 -2.77 4.73
C LEU A 93 -10.44 -3.85 3.67
N MET A 94 -9.33 -3.74 2.94
CA MET A 94 -8.94 -4.69 1.90
C MET A 94 -7.80 -5.55 2.44
N ASP A 95 -8.06 -6.84 2.67
CA ASP A 95 -7.10 -7.79 3.24
C ASP A 95 -6.38 -7.25 4.48
N ALA A 96 -7.14 -6.63 5.39
CA ALA A 96 -6.63 -5.95 6.58
C ALA A 96 -7.66 -5.93 7.72
N GLY A 97 -7.20 -5.59 8.93
CA GLY A 97 -8.05 -5.28 10.08
C GLY A 97 -8.69 -6.47 10.79
N ALA A 98 -8.24 -7.69 10.47
CA ALA A 98 -8.60 -8.87 11.24
C ALA A 98 -7.92 -8.86 12.62
N ASP A 99 -8.67 -9.25 13.65
CA ASP A 99 -8.14 -9.54 14.98
C ASP A 99 -7.55 -10.95 14.96
N LEU A 100 -6.24 -11.03 14.70
CA LEU A 100 -5.53 -12.28 14.49
C LEU A 100 -4.84 -12.73 15.78
N THR A 101 -4.93 -14.03 16.08
CA THR A 101 -4.14 -14.65 17.14
C THR A 101 -2.64 -14.61 16.81
N PRO A 102 -1.75 -14.78 17.81
CA PRO A 102 -0.31 -14.85 17.55
C PRO A 102 0.08 -15.93 16.53
N GLU A 103 -0.61 -17.08 16.51
CA GLU A 103 -0.39 -18.14 15.53
C GLU A 103 -0.75 -17.67 14.11
N GLN A 104 -1.89 -17.00 13.96
CA GLN A 104 -2.32 -16.45 12.68
C GLN A 104 -1.37 -15.35 12.19
N TRP A 105 -0.91 -14.48 13.08
CA TRP A 105 0.13 -13.51 12.78
C TRP A 105 1.44 -14.17 12.35
N GLY A 106 1.80 -15.30 12.95
CA GLY A 106 2.93 -16.12 12.53
C GLY A 106 2.81 -16.57 11.06
N LYS A 107 1.61 -17.03 10.65
CA LYS A 107 1.31 -17.42 9.27
C LYS A 107 1.39 -16.24 8.29
N VAL A 108 0.81 -15.09 8.66
CA VAL A 108 0.88 -13.86 7.86
C VAL A 108 2.34 -13.42 7.69
N THR A 109 3.10 -13.40 8.78
CA THR A 109 4.52 -13.00 8.78
C THR A 109 5.35 -13.93 7.89
N ALA A 110 5.14 -15.24 8.00
CA ALA A 110 5.81 -16.22 7.13
C ALA A 110 5.46 -16.01 5.65
N GLY A 111 4.19 -15.69 5.35
CA GLY A 111 3.72 -15.43 3.99
C GLY A 111 4.33 -14.17 3.36
N ILE A 112 4.51 -13.08 4.13
CA ILE A 112 5.08 -11.83 3.61
C ILE A 112 6.61 -11.81 3.63
N LYS A 113 7.26 -12.67 4.43
CA LYS A 113 8.72 -12.71 4.60
C LYS A 113 9.49 -12.72 3.26
N PRO A 114 9.15 -13.54 2.24
CA PRO A 114 9.88 -13.53 0.97
C PRO A 114 9.88 -12.16 0.29
N SER A 115 8.81 -11.37 0.44
CA SER A 115 8.74 -10.01 -0.10
C SER A 115 9.57 -9.02 0.70
N LEU A 116 9.65 -9.21 2.03
CA LEU A 116 10.51 -8.40 2.90
C LEU A 116 11.98 -8.68 2.64
N ASP A 117 12.35 -9.95 2.43
CA ASP A 117 13.73 -10.35 2.12
C ASP A 117 14.24 -9.71 0.82
N LEU A 118 13.35 -9.26 -0.08
CA LEU A 118 13.74 -8.50 -1.28
C LEU A 118 14.25 -7.09 -0.96
N LEU A 119 13.89 -6.52 0.19
CA LEU A 119 14.32 -5.17 0.57
C LEU A 119 15.84 -5.10 0.78
N ASP A 120 16.46 -6.21 1.20
CA ASP A 120 17.90 -6.30 1.40
C ASP A 120 18.65 -6.69 0.12
N LYS A 121 17.92 -6.95 -0.97
CA LYS A 121 18.52 -7.40 -2.23
C LYS A 121 18.81 -6.24 -3.17
N ASN A 122 20.10 -6.02 -3.42
CA ASN A 122 20.57 -5.11 -4.46
C ASN A 122 20.82 -5.88 -5.76
N PHE A 123 20.38 -5.30 -6.88
CA PHE A 123 20.64 -5.84 -8.21
C PHE A 123 21.66 -4.95 -8.91
N SER A 124 22.68 -5.56 -9.52
CA SER A 124 23.75 -4.83 -10.21
C SER A 124 23.30 -4.20 -11.53
N SER A 125 22.16 -4.68 -12.08
CA SER A 125 21.57 -4.15 -13.31
C SER A 125 20.07 -4.42 -13.37
N ILE A 126 19.36 -3.67 -14.23
CA ILE A 126 17.94 -3.94 -14.50
C ILE A 126 17.74 -5.32 -15.12
N GLY A 127 18.67 -5.81 -15.95
CA GLY A 127 18.60 -7.15 -16.54
C GLY A 127 18.63 -8.26 -15.48
N GLU A 128 19.47 -8.10 -14.45
CA GLU A 128 19.52 -9.02 -13.31
C GLU A 128 18.20 -9.02 -12.52
N TYR A 129 17.67 -7.83 -12.23
CA TYR A 129 16.37 -7.68 -11.57
C TYR A 129 15.24 -8.34 -12.38
N LEU A 130 15.17 -8.11 -13.69
CA LEU A 130 14.14 -8.72 -14.55
C LEU A 130 14.27 -10.24 -14.59
N ASN A 131 15.48 -10.78 -14.68
CA ASN A 131 15.72 -12.23 -14.64
C ASN A 131 15.28 -12.84 -13.31
N PHE A 132 15.46 -12.12 -12.21
CA PHE A 132 14.96 -12.52 -10.92
C PHE A 132 13.41 -12.51 -10.89
N VAL A 133 12.77 -11.43 -11.30
CA VAL A 133 11.29 -11.31 -11.31
C VAL A 133 10.64 -12.34 -12.23
N LYS A 134 11.20 -12.62 -13.41
CA LYS A 134 10.69 -13.66 -14.33
C LYS A 134 10.65 -15.06 -13.72
N ARG A 135 11.47 -15.32 -12.70
CA ARG A 135 11.51 -16.59 -11.97
C ARG A 135 10.67 -16.58 -10.69
N ALA A 136 10.02 -15.46 -10.39
CA ALA A 136 9.27 -15.33 -9.15
C ALA A 136 8.05 -16.26 -9.15
N PRO A 137 7.73 -16.91 -8.02
CA PRO A 137 6.64 -17.89 -7.95
C PRO A 137 5.28 -17.32 -8.36
N PHE A 138 5.01 -16.03 -8.11
CA PHE A 138 3.73 -15.42 -8.50
C PHE A 138 3.57 -15.20 -10.02
N LEU A 139 4.65 -15.36 -10.80
CA LEU A 139 4.62 -15.36 -12.26
C LEU A 139 4.65 -16.77 -12.85
N ASN A 140 4.76 -17.81 -12.02
CA ASN A 140 4.76 -19.21 -12.44
C ASN A 140 3.51 -19.90 -11.86
N PRO A 141 2.60 -20.49 -12.67
CA PRO A 141 2.74 -20.84 -14.08
C PRO A 141 2.17 -19.81 -15.06
N LEU A 142 2.10 -18.52 -14.70
CA LEU A 142 1.49 -17.46 -15.52
C LEU A 142 2.52 -16.50 -16.15
N PRO A 143 3.52 -16.97 -16.92
CA PRO A 143 4.58 -16.11 -17.46
C PRO A 143 4.03 -15.09 -18.46
N PHE A 144 2.87 -15.35 -19.05
CA PHE A 144 2.16 -14.42 -19.95
C PHE A 144 1.67 -13.14 -19.26
N LEU A 145 1.64 -13.09 -17.92
CA LEU A 145 1.32 -11.85 -17.20
C LEU A 145 2.51 -10.88 -17.16
N PHE A 146 3.73 -11.33 -17.45
CA PHE A 146 4.91 -10.48 -17.37
C PHE A 146 4.81 -9.23 -18.26
N PRO A 147 4.40 -9.31 -19.54
CA PRO A 147 4.19 -8.13 -20.38
C PRO A 147 3.05 -7.23 -19.90
N CYS A 148 2.01 -7.80 -19.27
CA CYS A 148 0.90 -7.02 -18.73
C CYS A 148 1.30 -6.24 -17.47
N LEU A 149 2.11 -6.85 -16.60
CA LEU A 149 2.59 -6.23 -15.36
C LEU A 149 3.77 -5.28 -15.59
N PHE A 150 4.57 -5.54 -16.62
CA PHE A 150 5.77 -4.77 -16.96
C PHE A 150 5.79 -4.33 -18.43
N PRO A 151 4.76 -3.60 -18.92
CA PRO A 151 4.60 -3.31 -20.35
C PRO A 151 5.74 -2.48 -20.94
N ARG A 152 6.35 -1.60 -20.13
CA ARG A 152 7.53 -0.81 -20.55
C ARG A 152 8.83 -1.61 -20.62
N LEU A 153 8.87 -2.80 -20.03
CA LEU A 153 10.05 -3.67 -19.95
C LEU A 153 9.94 -4.86 -20.92
N ALA A 154 8.77 -5.09 -21.50
CA ALA A 154 8.51 -6.13 -22.49
C ALA A 154 8.73 -5.68 -23.95
N LEU A 155 9.08 -4.42 -24.17
CA LEU A 155 9.25 -3.80 -25.50
C LEU A 155 10.71 -3.82 -26.01
N ASN A 156 11.59 -4.61 -25.41
CA ASN A 156 12.98 -4.81 -25.87
C ASN A 156 13.22 -6.26 -26.26
#